data_AF-A0A7Y4WF26-F1
#
_entry.id   AF-A0A7Y4WF26-F1
#
_cell.length_a   1.000
_cell.length_b   1.000
_cell.length_c   1.000
_cell.angle_alpha   90.00
_cell.angle_beta   90.00
_cell.angle_gamma   90.00
#
_symmetry.space_group_name_H-M   'P 1'
#
loop_
_entity.id
_entity.type
_entity.pdbx_description
1 polymer ?
#
loop_
_entity_poly.entity_id
_entity_poly.type
_entity_poly.pdbx_seq_one_letter_code
_entity_poly.pdbx_strand_id
1 'polypeptide(L)'
;MLSRRAVIKGVLFAGFGSAVGTTTYGVAYARHQLGVTRVSLPVTALPPALEGLRIGFMTDVHHSAMVPSTDVSRAVDLILAEQPDLVVLGGDYVSFGDRTFVDPVAELLSHLRAPHGVFAILGNHDDERNMPEALKKRGIAVLKDSRTRLEIKGEGLELAGIRFWTRRPEEIAQVLRGATSTTLLLAHDPRRLTEAAALNVPAVISGHTHGGQVLIPGLDAAVRRRFPVLQGLGEKDNTSIFVSRGVGTVYLPVRINCPPEVAIVTLSRSANPS
;
A
#
# COMPACT_ATOMS: atom_id res chain seq x y z
N MET A 1 -43.48 20.19 37.37
CA MET A 1 -42.49 19.25 37.92
C MET A 1 -42.22 18.17 36.88
N LEU A 2 -41.07 18.20 36.20
CA LEU A 2 -40.69 17.15 35.25
C LEU A 2 -40.43 15.85 36.02
N SER A 3 -41.07 14.75 35.63
CA SER A 3 -40.88 13.48 36.33
C SER A 3 -39.42 13.00 36.16
N ARG A 4 -38.82 12.44 37.20
CA ARG A 4 -37.47 11.85 37.18
C ARG A 4 -37.27 10.89 35.98
N ARG A 5 -38.33 10.24 35.49
CA ARG A 5 -38.31 9.33 34.34
C ARG A 5 -38.18 10.05 32.99
N ALA A 6 -38.66 11.28 32.85
CA ALA A 6 -38.54 12.06 31.61
C ALA A 6 -37.12 12.63 31.41
N VAL A 7 -36.46 13.03 32.50
CA VAL A 7 -35.07 13.52 32.48
C VAL A 7 -34.08 12.40 32.15
N ILE A 8 -34.27 11.20 32.70
CA ILE A 8 -33.41 10.03 32.40
C ILE A 8 -33.56 9.58 30.94
N LYS A 9 -34.79 9.58 30.39
CA LYS A 9 -35.01 9.27 28.96
C LYS A 9 -34.41 10.34 28.03
N GLY A 10 -34.46 11.62 28.40
CA GLY A 10 -33.86 12.71 27.64
C GLY A 10 -32.33 12.68 27.63
N VAL A 11 -31.68 12.36 28.76
CA VAL A 11 -30.21 12.22 28.85
C VAL A 11 -29.71 10.97 28.12
N LEU A 12 -30.46 9.86 28.16
CA LEU A 12 -30.14 8.67 27.38
C LEU A 12 -30.27 8.91 25.87
N PHE A 13 -31.33 9.59 25.40
CA PHE A 13 -31.48 9.89 23.96
C PHE A 13 -30.49 10.94 23.46
N ALA A 14 -30.19 11.97 24.25
CA ALA A 14 -29.17 12.96 23.91
C ALA A 14 -27.77 12.34 23.89
N GLY A 15 -27.43 11.50 24.88
CA GLY A 15 -26.14 10.79 24.96
C GLY A 15 -25.96 9.71 23.91
N PHE A 16 -27.02 8.98 23.54
CA PHE A 16 -26.95 7.99 22.45
C PHE A 16 -26.89 8.68 21.09
N GLY A 17 -27.66 9.74 20.86
CA GLY A 17 -27.60 10.52 19.62
C GLY A 17 -26.25 11.23 19.40
N SER A 18 -25.65 11.77 20.47
CA SER A 18 -24.33 12.43 20.39
C SER A 18 -23.17 11.45 20.36
N ALA A 19 -23.21 10.35 21.11
CA ALA A 19 -22.15 9.33 21.08
C ALA A 19 -22.20 8.49 19.81
N VAL A 20 -23.39 8.09 19.34
CA VAL A 20 -23.54 7.42 18.03
C VAL A 20 -23.20 8.41 16.93
N GLY A 21 -23.69 9.65 16.97
CA GLY A 21 -23.34 10.70 16.00
C GLY A 21 -21.83 10.97 15.89
N THR A 22 -21.13 11.18 17.02
CA THR A 22 -19.68 11.48 17.00
C THR A 22 -18.84 10.25 16.65
N THR A 23 -19.24 9.06 17.10
CA THR A 23 -18.54 7.81 16.78
C THR A 23 -18.78 7.40 15.33
N THR A 24 -20.01 7.43 14.83
CA THR A 24 -20.31 7.13 13.41
C THR A 24 -19.78 8.20 12.45
N TYR A 25 -19.80 9.47 12.84
CA TYR A 25 -19.21 10.54 12.03
C TYR A 25 -17.68 10.42 11.98
N GLY A 26 -17.00 10.23 13.11
CA GLY A 26 -15.55 10.01 13.16
C GLY A 26 -15.11 8.73 12.45
N VAL A 27 -15.94 7.69 12.51
CA VAL A 27 -15.75 6.41 11.82
C VAL A 27 -16.00 6.50 10.31
N ALA A 28 -16.96 7.29 9.81
CA ALA A 28 -17.14 7.51 8.37
C ALA A 28 -16.14 8.52 7.78
N TYR A 29 -15.64 9.45 8.62
CA TYR A 29 -14.71 10.51 8.22
C TYR A 29 -13.25 10.06 8.13
N ALA A 30 -12.91 8.86 8.60
CA ALA A 30 -11.53 8.36 8.51
C ALA A 30 -11.03 8.29 7.05
N ARG A 31 -11.91 8.18 6.05
CA ARG A 31 -11.53 8.25 4.63
C ARG A 31 -10.85 9.57 4.22
N HIS A 32 -11.11 10.65 4.94
CA HIS A 32 -10.52 11.97 4.68
C HIS A 32 -9.25 12.23 5.51
N GLN A 33 -8.89 11.31 6.41
CA GLN A 33 -7.70 11.39 7.26
C GLN A 33 -6.49 10.74 6.58
N LEU A 34 -6.26 11.06 5.30
CA LEU A 34 -5.07 10.63 4.60
C LEU A 34 -3.84 11.16 5.32
N GLY A 35 -2.99 10.23 5.79
CA GLY A 35 -1.79 10.51 6.56
C GLY A 35 -0.57 9.76 6.02
N VAL A 36 0.56 9.97 6.71
CA VAL A 36 1.84 9.32 6.39
C VAL A 36 2.16 8.29 7.47
N THR A 37 2.32 7.04 7.05
CA THR A 37 2.85 5.97 7.91
C THR A 37 4.34 5.83 7.67
N ARG A 38 5.14 5.86 8.74
CA ARG A 38 6.59 5.65 8.65
C ARG A 38 6.92 4.34 9.33
N VAL A 39 7.66 3.48 8.64
CA VAL A 39 7.94 2.11 9.09
C VAL A 39 9.38 1.74 8.75
N SER A 40 10.00 0.94 9.62
CA SER A 40 11.30 0.33 9.37
C SER A 40 11.06 -1.11 8.93
N LEU A 41 11.42 -1.47 7.69
CA LEU A 41 11.29 -2.82 7.16
C LEU A 41 12.61 -3.56 7.40
N PRO A 42 12.63 -4.61 8.24
CA PRO A 42 13.81 -5.46 8.41
C PRO A 42 14.11 -6.20 7.11
N VAL A 43 15.38 -6.23 6.71
CA VAL A 43 15.83 -6.96 5.52
C VAL A 43 17.04 -7.80 5.90
N THR A 44 16.90 -9.12 5.71
CA THR A 44 17.97 -10.09 5.95
C THR A 44 19.16 -9.82 5.02
N ALA A 45 20.37 -9.81 5.56
CA ALA A 45 21.62 -9.56 4.84
C ALA A 45 21.63 -8.24 4.02
N LEU A 46 20.96 -7.19 4.52
CA LEU A 46 21.00 -5.87 3.91
C LEU A 46 22.42 -5.27 3.97
N PRO A 47 23.02 -4.89 2.83
CA PRO A 47 24.30 -4.19 2.78
C PRO A 47 24.26 -2.91 3.63
N PRO A 48 25.30 -2.61 4.44
CA PRO A 48 25.32 -1.43 5.30
C PRO A 48 25.05 -0.11 4.57
N ALA A 49 25.45 0.02 3.30
CA ALA A 49 25.21 1.24 2.53
C ALA A 49 23.73 1.50 2.22
N LEU A 50 22.90 0.45 2.19
CA LEU A 50 21.46 0.52 1.92
C LEU A 50 20.62 0.69 3.20
N GLU A 51 21.23 0.61 4.38
CA GLU A 51 20.55 0.90 5.64
C GLU A 51 20.10 2.37 5.68
N GLY A 52 18.84 2.58 6.06
CA GLY A 52 18.22 3.89 6.08
C GLY A 52 17.66 4.37 4.74
N LEU A 53 17.74 3.57 3.66
CA LEU A 53 17.12 3.92 2.38
C LEU A 53 15.60 4.09 2.54
N ARG A 54 15.06 5.25 2.15
CA ARG A 54 13.66 5.61 2.30
C ARG A 54 12.89 5.39 0.99
N ILE A 55 11.89 4.52 1.03
CA ILE A 55 11.01 4.21 -0.09
C ILE A 55 9.65 4.86 0.17
N GLY A 56 9.26 5.82 -0.66
CA GLY A 56 7.90 6.33 -0.71
C GLY A 56 6.99 5.32 -1.38
N PHE A 57 5.98 4.83 -0.68
CA PHE A 57 5.08 3.79 -1.17
C PHE A 57 3.63 4.26 -1.18
N MET A 58 3.00 4.16 -2.36
CA MET A 58 1.60 4.53 -2.60
C MET A 58 0.91 3.43 -3.41
N THR A 59 -0.29 3.03 -3.01
CA THR A 59 -1.04 1.92 -3.60
C THR A 59 -2.55 2.11 -3.38
N ASP A 60 -3.36 1.35 -4.11
CA ASP A 60 -4.82 1.27 -3.95
C ASP A 60 -5.46 2.66 -4.02
N VAL A 61 -5.09 3.45 -5.04
CA VAL A 61 -5.56 4.82 -5.25
C VAL A 61 -7.03 4.82 -5.68
N HIS A 62 -7.43 3.88 -6.54
CA HIS A 62 -8.79 3.77 -7.08
C HIS A 62 -9.40 5.10 -7.52
N HIS A 63 -8.63 5.91 -8.26
CA HIS A 63 -9.10 7.16 -8.80
C HIS A 63 -10.39 6.94 -9.59
N SER A 64 -11.43 7.67 -9.21
CA SER A 64 -12.80 7.48 -9.68
C SER A 64 -13.64 8.70 -9.29
N ALA A 65 -14.92 8.71 -9.66
CA ALA A 65 -15.85 9.73 -9.18
C ALA A 65 -15.95 9.79 -7.63
N MET A 66 -15.65 8.68 -6.94
CA MET A 66 -15.72 8.59 -5.47
C MET A 66 -14.40 8.94 -4.77
N VAL A 67 -13.28 8.87 -5.51
CA VAL A 67 -11.92 9.25 -5.08
C VAL A 67 -11.41 10.33 -6.03
N PRO A 68 -11.72 11.61 -5.78
CA PRO A 68 -11.43 12.71 -6.69
C PRO A 68 -9.93 12.98 -6.84
N SER A 69 -9.55 13.70 -7.89
CA SER A 69 -8.15 14.06 -8.19
C SER A 69 -7.48 14.83 -7.05
N THR A 70 -8.25 15.54 -6.23
CA THR A 70 -7.75 16.25 -5.04
C THR A 70 -7.17 15.30 -4.00
N ASP A 71 -7.77 14.12 -3.82
CA ASP A 71 -7.29 13.12 -2.85
C ASP A 71 -6.01 12.47 -3.35
N VAL A 72 -5.94 12.18 -4.65
CA VAL A 72 -4.72 11.67 -5.31
C VAL A 72 -3.59 12.70 -5.25
N SER A 73 -3.88 13.97 -5.55
CA SER A 73 -2.89 15.06 -5.49
C SER A 73 -2.35 15.22 -4.08
N ARG A 74 -3.23 15.22 -3.07
CA ARG A 74 -2.81 15.26 -1.66
C ARG A 74 -1.92 14.07 -1.29
N ALA A 75 -2.21 12.87 -1.80
CA ALA A 75 -1.35 11.70 -1.57
C ALA A 75 0.04 11.90 -2.18
N VAL A 76 0.11 12.46 -3.39
CA VAL A 76 1.38 12.79 -4.06
C VAL A 76 2.15 13.82 -3.25
N ASP A 77 1.50 14.89 -2.80
CA ASP A 77 2.13 15.93 -1.98
C ASP A 77 2.69 15.38 -0.67
N LEU A 78 1.95 14.47 0.00
CA LEU A 78 2.41 13.83 1.23
C LEU A 78 3.65 12.95 1.01
N ILE A 79 3.73 12.21 -0.11
CA ILE A 79 4.93 11.44 -0.45
C ILE A 79 6.11 12.39 -0.74
N LEU A 80 5.90 13.43 -1.53
CA LEU A 80 6.97 14.37 -1.91
C LEU A 80 7.51 15.13 -0.70
N ALA A 81 6.65 15.52 0.24
CA ALA A 81 7.04 16.19 1.48
C ALA A 81 8.00 15.36 2.35
N GLU A 82 7.96 14.03 2.23
CA GLU A 82 8.84 13.11 2.95
C GLU A 82 10.20 12.90 2.31
N GLN A 83 10.43 13.45 1.11
CA GLN A 83 11.70 13.36 0.37
C GLN A 83 12.28 11.94 0.33
N PRO A 84 11.55 10.94 -0.20
CA PRO A 84 12.06 9.59 -0.30
C PRO A 84 13.18 9.50 -1.35
N ASP A 85 14.06 8.52 -1.18
CA ASP A 85 15.15 8.24 -2.11
C ASP A 85 14.64 7.54 -3.39
N LEU A 86 13.55 6.78 -3.26
CA LEU A 86 12.88 5.98 -4.29
C LEU A 86 11.37 6.05 -4.09
N VAL A 87 10.58 6.08 -5.16
CA VAL A 87 9.11 5.90 -5.05
C VAL A 87 8.68 4.60 -5.72
N VAL A 88 7.81 3.87 -5.03
CA VAL A 88 7.14 2.67 -5.52
C VAL A 88 5.63 2.87 -5.51
N LEU A 89 5.02 2.56 -6.64
CA LEU A 89 3.60 2.54 -6.88
C LEU A 89 3.10 1.09 -6.91
N GLY A 90 2.23 0.74 -5.96
CA GLY A 90 1.87 -0.63 -5.63
C GLY A 90 0.72 -1.25 -6.41
N GLY A 91 0.11 -0.52 -7.35
CA GLY A 91 -1.05 -0.99 -8.12
C GLY A 91 -2.40 -0.48 -7.62
N ASP A 92 -3.46 -0.84 -8.35
CA ASP A 92 -4.85 -0.41 -8.19
C ASP A 92 -5.01 1.12 -8.26
N TYR A 93 -4.60 1.69 -9.40
CA TYR A 93 -4.69 3.13 -9.64
C TYR A 93 -6.12 3.58 -9.99
N VAL A 94 -6.89 2.68 -10.61
CA VAL A 94 -8.30 2.89 -10.99
C VAL A 94 -9.18 1.76 -10.46
N SER A 95 -10.50 1.94 -10.52
CA SER A 95 -11.46 0.86 -10.23
C SER A 95 -11.68 -0.03 -11.45
N PHE A 96 -12.08 -1.30 -11.23
CA PHE A 96 -12.11 -2.31 -12.28
C PHE A 96 -13.17 -1.94 -13.33
N GLY A 97 -12.77 -1.96 -14.60
CA GLY A 97 -13.65 -1.64 -15.73
C GLY A 97 -13.82 -0.14 -16.00
N ASP A 98 -13.36 0.76 -15.11
CA ASP A 98 -13.44 2.20 -15.34
C ASP A 98 -12.13 2.76 -15.89
N ARG A 99 -12.09 2.83 -17.23
CA ARG A 99 -10.91 3.28 -17.97
C ARG A 99 -10.83 4.79 -18.10
N THR A 100 -11.90 5.50 -17.75
CA THR A 100 -12.02 6.97 -17.87
C THR A 100 -10.96 7.69 -17.06
N PHE A 101 -10.53 7.08 -15.94
CA PHE A 101 -9.60 7.66 -14.99
C PHE A 101 -8.13 7.25 -15.20
N VAL A 102 -7.83 6.43 -16.22
CA VAL A 102 -6.47 5.93 -16.49
C VAL A 102 -5.49 7.07 -16.80
N ASP A 103 -5.78 7.89 -17.82
CA ASP A 103 -4.93 9.03 -18.15
C ASP A 103 -4.95 10.11 -17.05
N PRO A 104 -6.11 10.48 -16.46
CA PRO A 104 -6.15 11.41 -15.33
C PRO A 104 -5.31 10.99 -14.13
N VAL A 105 -5.36 9.72 -13.70
CA VAL A 105 -4.55 9.27 -12.56
C VAL A 105 -3.06 9.23 -12.92
N ALA A 106 -2.73 8.79 -14.14
CA ALA A 106 -1.34 8.78 -14.61
C ALA A 106 -0.74 10.19 -14.66
N GLU A 107 -1.52 11.21 -15.05
CA GLU A 107 -1.12 12.61 -15.00
C GLU A 107 -0.77 13.07 -13.58
N LEU A 108 -1.63 12.77 -12.60
CA LEU A 108 -1.40 13.16 -11.21
C LEU A 108 -0.17 12.47 -10.62
N LEU A 109 -0.04 11.17 -10.87
CA LEU A 109 1.12 10.39 -10.43
C LEU A 109 2.41 10.84 -11.13
N SER A 110 2.30 11.46 -12.30
CA SER A 110 3.45 12.02 -13.02
C SER A 110 4.12 13.17 -12.31
N HIS A 111 3.60 13.68 -11.19
CA HIS A 111 4.31 14.66 -10.36
C HIS A 111 5.26 14.02 -9.35
N LEU A 112 5.15 12.71 -9.08
CA LEU A 112 6.05 12.00 -8.18
C LEU A 112 7.48 12.00 -8.73
N ARG A 113 8.46 12.33 -7.88
CA ARG A 113 9.89 12.33 -8.22
C ARG A 113 10.68 11.84 -7.02
N ALA A 114 11.76 11.11 -7.30
CA ALA A 114 12.74 10.72 -6.30
C ALA A 114 14.11 10.52 -6.98
N PRO A 115 15.23 10.67 -6.25
CA PRO A 115 16.58 10.54 -6.79
C PRO A 115 16.84 9.25 -7.57
N HIS A 116 16.31 8.11 -7.10
CA HIS A 116 16.47 6.81 -7.73
C HIS A 116 15.29 6.40 -8.62
N GLY A 117 14.36 7.30 -8.89
CA GLY A 117 13.26 7.10 -9.84
C GLY A 117 11.93 6.69 -9.20
N VAL A 118 10.95 6.42 -10.08
CA VAL A 118 9.59 6.02 -9.72
C VAL A 118 9.24 4.73 -10.46
N PHE A 119 8.92 3.69 -9.70
CA PHE A 119 8.59 2.37 -10.24
C PHE A 119 7.16 1.99 -9.89
N ALA A 120 6.50 1.27 -10.79
CA ALA A 120 5.12 0.86 -10.63
C ALA A 120 4.95 -0.63 -10.90
N ILE A 121 4.07 -1.27 -10.15
CA ILE A 121 3.46 -2.56 -10.52
C ILE A 121 1.97 -2.34 -10.80
N LEU A 122 1.29 -3.40 -11.24
CA LEU A 122 -0.17 -3.38 -11.44
C LEU A 122 -0.90 -4.16 -10.36
N GLY A 123 -2.06 -3.65 -9.97
CA GLY A 123 -3.02 -4.36 -9.15
C GLY A 123 -4.02 -5.15 -9.98
N ASN A 124 -5.04 -5.71 -9.33
CA ASN A 124 -6.07 -6.51 -10.01
C ASN A 124 -7.17 -5.69 -10.67
N HIS A 125 -7.30 -4.41 -10.32
CA HIS A 125 -8.24 -3.48 -10.94
C HIS A 125 -7.66 -2.80 -12.19
N ASP A 126 -6.33 -2.77 -12.32
CA ASP A 126 -5.65 -2.12 -13.43
C ASP A 126 -5.69 -2.97 -14.72
N ASP A 127 -6.01 -2.32 -15.83
CA ASP A 127 -5.89 -2.94 -17.15
C ASP A 127 -4.43 -3.17 -17.53
N GLU A 128 -4.11 -4.39 -17.97
CA GLU A 128 -2.75 -4.85 -18.27
C GLU A 128 -2.07 -4.20 -19.49
N ARG A 129 -2.78 -3.37 -20.25
CA ARG A 129 -2.30 -2.69 -21.47
C ARG A 129 -2.24 -1.18 -21.27
N ASN A 130 -3.37 -0.58 -20.93
CA ASN A 130 -3.59 0.87 -20.96
C ASN A 130 -2.98 1.55 -19.75
N MET A 131 -3.08 0.96 -18.56
CA MET A 131 -2.47 1.53 -17.37
C MET A 131 -0.94 1.57 -17.49
N PRO A 132 -0.24 0.48 -17.87
CA PRO A 132 1.20 0.55 -18.13
C PRO A 132 1.59 1.57 -19.18
N GLU A 133 0.84 1.67 -20.27
CA GLU A 133 1.11 2.63 -21.34
C GLU A 133 0.97 4.08 -20.85
N ALA A 134 -0.09 4.39 -20.11
CA ALA A 134 -0.31 5.72 -19.55
C ALA A 134 0.80 6.12 -18.57
N LEU A 135 1.18 5.23 -17.64
CA LEU A 135 2.28 5.47 -16.70
C LEU A 135 3.62 5.64 -17.42
N LYS A 136 3.95 4.78 -18.40
CA LYS A 136 5.20 4.87 -19.17
C LYS A 136 5.30 6.16 -19.99
N LYS A 137 4.20 6.62 -20.60
CA LYS A 137 4.14 7.91 -21.30
C LYS A 137 4.46 9.10 -20.39
N ARG A 138 4.34 8.92 -19.08
CA ARG A 138 4.65 9.91 -18.03
C ARG A 138 5.97 9.66 -17.31
N GLY A 139 6.82 8.79 -17.86
CA GLY A 139 8.17 8.52 -17.33
C GLY A 139 8.20 7.60 -16.11
N ILE A 140 7.09 6.92 -15.78
CA ILE A 140 7.03 5.97 -14.68
C ILE A 140 7.40 4.57 -15.21
N ALA A 141 8.41 3.95 -14.60
CA ALA A 141 8.87 2.63 -15.01
C ALA A 141 7.94 1.53 -14.46
N VAL A 142 7.24 0.83 -15.35
CA VAL A 142 6.29 -0.23 -14.94
C VAL A 142 6.96 -1.59 -15.02
N LEU A 143 7.07 -2.26 -13.87
CA LEU A 143 7.58 -3.61 -13.71
C LEU A 143 6.43 -4.62 -13.80
N LYS A 144 6.46 -5.44 -14.84
CA LYS A 144 5.40 -6.43 -15.16
C LYS A 144 6.05 -7.78 -15.41
N ASP A 145 6.17 -8.58 -14.34
CA ASP A 145 7.01 -9.79 -14.32
C ASP A 145 8.43 -9.50 -14.80
N SER A 146 9.00 -8.41 -14.28
CA SER A 146 10.31 -7.92 -14.69
C SER A 146 11.06 -7.35 -13.49
N ARG A 147 12.38 -7.28 -13.61
CA ARG A 147 13.24 -6.70 -12.59
C ARG A 147 14.09 -5.57 -13.14
N THR A 148 14.57 -4.72 -12.26
CA THR A 148 15.56 -3.70 -12.54
C THR A 148 16.54 -3.59 -11.38
N ARG A 149 17.77 -3.22 -11.67
CA ARG A 149 18.84 -3.04 -10.69
C ARG A 149 19.14 -1.56 -10.56
N LEU A 150 19.07 -1.08 -9.32
CA LEU A 150 19.54 0.24 -8.91
C LEU A 150 20.92 0.10 -8.30
N GLU A 151 21.79 1.07 -8.56
CA GLU A 151 23.09 1.17 -7.89
C GLU A 151 23.03 2.37 -6.94
N ILE A 152 23.10 2.09 -5.64
CA ILE A 152 22.93 3.08 -4.58
C ILE A 152 24.15 2.99 -3.67
N LYS A 153 24.95 4.06 -3.64
CA LYS A 153 26.18 4.13 -2.84
C LYS A 153 27.15 2.94 -3.11
N GLY A 154 27.20 2.48 -4.36
CA GLY A 154 28.05 1.35 -4.79
C GLY A 154 27.46 -0.04 -4.52
N GLU A 155 26.30 -0.14 -3.88
CA GLU A 155 25.59 -1.40 -3.64
C GLU A 155 24.43 -1.59 -4.63
N GLY A 156 24.19 -2.84 -5.01
CA GLY A 156 23.05 -3.19 -5.86
C GLY A 156 21.76 -3.37 -5.06
N LEU A 157 20.67 -2.78 -5.53
CA LEU A 157 19.31 -3.07 -5.08
C LEU A 157 18.47 -3.53 -6.27
N GLU A 158 17.94 -4.74 -6.21
CA GLU A 158 17.05 -5.31 -7.23
C GLU A 158 15.60 -5.02 -6.84
N LEU A 159 14.85 -4.40 -7.75
CA LEU A 159 13.39 -4.29 -7.65
C LEU A 159 12.78 -5.31 -8.61
N ALA A 160 12.08 -6.30 -8.09
CA ALA A 160 11.36 -7.29 -8.88
C ALA A 160 9.86 -7.03 -8.78
N GLY A 161 9.23 -6.59 -9.86
CA GLY A 161 7.79 -6.36 -9.90
C GLY A 161 7.06 -7.48 -10.61
N ILE A 162 6.09 -8.07 -9.92
CA ILE A 162 5.25 -9.16 -10.47
C ILE A 162 3.83 -8.69 -10.72
N ARG A 163 3.15 -9.31 -11.68
CA ARG A 163 1.72 -9.11 -11.90
C ARG A 163 0.90 -9.70 -10.74
N PHE A 164 -0.31 -9.18 -10.55
CA PHE A 164 -1.28 -9.77 -9.61
C PHE A 164 -1.60 -11.26 -9.90
N TRP A 165 -1.50 -11.66 -11.18
CA TRP A 165 -1.79 -13.01 -11.65
C TRP A 165 -0.61 -13.97 -11.53
N THR A 166 0.58 -13.46 -11.24
CA THR A 166 1.80 -14.24 -11.00
C THR A 166 1.75 -14.75 -9.56
N ARG A 167 1.49 -16.04 -9.39
CA ARG A 167 1.09 -16.62 -8.09
C ARG A 167 1.90 -17.84 -7.70
N ARG A 168 2.65 -18.42 -8.63
CA ARG A 168 3.40 -19.65 -8.39
C ARG A 168 4.87 -19.34 -8.07
N PRO A 169 5.50 -20.07 -7.13
CA PRO A 169 6.94 -19.93 -6.86
C PRO A 169 7.79 -20.03 -8.13
N GLU A 170 7.46 -20.97 -9.03
CA GLU A 170 8.19 -21.15 -10.28
C GLU A 170 8.17 -19.92 -11.20
N GLU A 171 7.04 -19.21 -11.27
CA GLU A 171 6.89 -17.99 -12.08
C GLU A 171 7.68 -16.83 -11.46
N ILE A 172 7.61 -16.68 -10.13
CA ILE A 172 8.37 -15.66 -9.41
C ILE A 172 9.88 -15.94 -9.53
N ALA A 173 10.30 -17.19 -9.39
CA ALA A 173 11.68 -17.61 -9.58
C ALA A 173 12.21 -17.30 -10.98
N GLN A 174 11.35 -17.36 -12.01
CA GLN A 174 11.72 -16.95 -13.36
C GLN A 174 12.03 -15.45 -13.44
N VAL A 175 11.23 -14.59 -12.79
CA VAL A 175 11.49 -13.13 -12.71
C VAL A 175 12.79 -12.84 -11.96
N LEU A 176 13.06 -13.60 -10.90
CA LEU A 176 14.25 -13.46 -10.04
C LEU A 176 15.53 -14.08 -10.63
N ARG A 177 15.45 -14.76 -11.77
CA ARG A 177 16.59 -15.49 -12.32
C ARG A 177 17.78 -14.56 -12.56
N GLY A 178 18.90 -14.88 -11.91
CA GLY A 178 20.14 -14.11 -12.00
C GLY A 178 20.13 -12.81 -11.19
N ALA A 179 19.22 -12.65 -10.23
CA ALA A 179 19.34 -11.60 -9.22
C ALA A 179 20.52 -11.95 -8.30
N THR A 180 21.47 -11.02 -8.18
CA THR A 180 22.71 -11.21 -7.39
C THR A 180 22.87 -10.17 -6.29
N SER A 181 21.94 -9.21 -6.20
CA SER A 181 21.94 -8.14 -5.19
C SER A 181 20.73 -8.27 -4.26
N THR A 182 20.64 -7.43 -3.23
CA THR A 182 19.48 -7.40 -2.32
C THR A 182 18.20 -7.18 -3.11
N THR A 183 17.24 -8.09 -2.98
CA THR A 183 16.00 -8.06 -3.79
C THR A 183 14.82 -7.61 -2.95
N LEU A 184 14.08 -6.61 -3.45
CA LEU A 184 12.75 -6.24 -2.98
C LEU A 184 11.72 -6.74 -3.98
N LEU A 185 10.83 -7.62 -3.53
CA LEU A 185 9.69 -8.06 -4.34
C LEU A 185 8.53 -7.08 -4.18
N LEU A 186 8.10 -6.50 -5.29
CA LEU A 186 6.94 -5.63 -5.37
C LEU A 186 5.77 -6.47 -5.86
N ALA A 187 4.79 -6.68 -4.99
CA ALA A 187 3.64 -7.53 -5.27
C ALA A 187 2.37 -6.88 -4.72
N HIS A 188 1.35 -6.71 -5.55
CA HIS A 188 0.12 -6.08 -5.09
C HIS A 188 -0.59 -6.93 -4.02
N ASP A 189 -0.55 -8.27 -4.13
CA ASP A 189 -1.21 -9.20 -3.21
C ASP A 189 -0.28 -9.71 -2.09
N PRO A 190 -0.60 -9.47 -0.80
CA PRO A 190 0.29 -9.84 0.31
C PRO A 190 0.40 -11.34 0.55
N ARG A 191 -0.45 -12.16 -0.09
CA ARG A 191 -0.29 -13.62 -0.07
C ARG A 191 1.07 -14.06 -0.67
N ARG A 192 1.67 -13.21 -1.52
CA ARG A 192 3.01 -13.41 -2.10
C ARG A 192 4.13 -13.54 -1.08
N LEU A 193 3.90 -13.17 0.18
CA LEU A 193 4.81 -13.48 1.29
C LEU A 193 5.17 -14.97 1.34
N THR A 194 4.21 -15.87 1.10
CA THR A 194 4.47 -17.30 1.19
C THR A 194 5.41 -17.80 0.09
N GLU A 195 5.18 -17.37 -1.14
CA GLU A 195 6.05 -17.76 -2.26
C GLU A 195 7.41 -17.05 -2.18
N ALA A 196 7.46 -15.80 -1.72
CA ALA A 196 8.71 -15.05 -1.49
C ALA A 196 9.60 -15.73 -0.44
N ALA A 197 9.02 -16.17 0.67
CA ALA A 197 9.74 -16.92 1.71
C ALA A 197 10.29 -18.24 1.19
N ALA A 198 9.50 -19.00 0.42
CA ALA A 198 9.96 -20.24 -0.20
C ALA A 198 11.15 -20.04 -1.17
N LEU A 199 11.31 -18.83 -1.72
CA LEU A 199 12.40 -18.44 -2.62
C LEU A 199 13.51 -17.66 -1.92
N ASN A 200 13.47 -17.50 -0.59
CA ASN A 200 14.42 -16.71 0.20
C ASN A 200 14.55 -15.25 -0.27
N VAL A 201 13.48 -14.65 -0.78
CA VAL A 201 13.46 -13.22 -1.07
C VAL A 201 13.39 -12.46 0.25
N PRO A 202 14.31 -11.53 0.54
CA PRO A 202 14.43 -10.99 1.90
C PRO A 202 13.30 -10.01 2.27
N ALA A 203 12.65 -9.37 1.29
CA ALA A 203 11.60 -8.40 1.58
C ALA A 203 10.53 -8.29 0.48
N VAL A 204 9.29 -8.01 0.92
CA VAL A 204 8.11 -7.78 0.07
C VAL A 204 7.45 -6.45 0.45
N ILE A 205 6.99 -5.69 -0.55
CA ILE A 205 6.15 -4.50 -0.34
C ILE A 205 4.83 -4.70 -1.09
N SER A 206 3.70 -4.48 -0.41
CA SER A 206 2.38 -4.89 -0.89
C SER A 206 1.22 -3.97 -0.49
N GLY A 207 0.11 -4.08 -1.23
CA GLY A 207 -1.14 -3.33 -1.04
C GLY A 207 -2.34 -4.27 -0.97
N HIS A 208 -3.40 -3.98 -1.74
CA HIS A 208 -4.57 -4.83 -2.03
C HIS A 208 -5.59 -5.02 -0.90
N THR A 209 -5.16 -5.06 0.35
CA THR A 209 -6.06 -5.37 1.47
C THR A 209 -6.91 -4.19 1.91
N HIS A 210 -6.50 -2.97 1.55
CA HIS A 210 -7.00 -1.72 2.12
C HIS A 210 -6.97 -1.68 3.65
N GLY A 211 -6.08 -2.47 4.28
CA GLY A 211 -6.10 -2.70 5.73
C GLY A 211 -7.42 -3.26 6.27
N GLY A 212 -8.24 -3.88 5.41
CA GLY A 212 -9.56 -4.34 5.75
C GLY A 212 -10.60 -3.23 5.86
N GLN A 213 -10.41 -2.10 5.14
CA GLN A 213 -11.27 -0.92 4.89
C GLN A 213 -12.36 -0.59 5.92
N VAL A 214 -13.24 -1.54 6.22
CA VAL A 214 -14.26 -1.48 7.28
C VAL A 214 -13.93 -2.50 8.39
N LEU A 215 -13.26 -2.05 9.46
CA LEU A 215 -12.93 -2.88 10.62
C LEU A 215 -13.86 -2.57 11.81
N ILE A 216 -14.91 -3.37 11.97
CA ILE A 216 -15.82 -3.27 13.12
C ILE A 216 -15.32 -4.20 14.24
N PRO A 217 -14.98 -3.67 15.44
CA PRO A 217 -14.51 -4.49 16.55
C PRO A 217 -15.49 -5.62 16.87
N GLY A 218 -14.99 -6.87 16.89
CA GLY A 218 -15.79 -8.06 17.16
C GLY A 218 -16.42 -8.72 15.93
N LEU A 219 -16.37 -8.09 14.75
CA LEU A 219 -16.85 -8.63 13.47
C LEU A 219 -15.74 -8.70 12.38
N ASP A 220 -14.52 -8.30 12.71
CA ASP A 220 -13.39 -8.19 11.79
C ASP A 220 -12.54 -9.46 11.68
N ALA A 221 -12.86 -10.51 12.44
CA ALA A 221 -12.11 -11.76 12.47
C ALA A 221 -12.03 -12.46 11.09
N ALA A 222 -13.12 -12.44 10.31
CA ALA A 222 -13.12 -13.05 8.97
C ALA A 222 -12.20 -12.31 8.00
N VAL A 223 -12.18 -10.98 8.05
CA VAL A 223 -11.32 -10.12 7.23
C VAL A 223 -9.85 -10.37 7.55
N ARG A 224 -9.51 -10.43 8.84
CA ARG A 224 -8.13 -10.69 9.30
C ARG A 224 -7.59 -12.06 8.90
N ARG A 225 -8.45 -13.09 8.80
CA ARG A 225 -8.05 -14.45 8.40
C ARG A 225 -7.84 -14.62 6.89
N ARG A 226 -8.25 -13.65 6.07
CA ARG A 226 -8.19 -13.77 4.61
C ARG A 226 -6.78 -13.64 4.05
N PHE A 227 -5.91 -12.93 4.75
CA PHE A 227 -4.56 -12.58 4.33
C PHE A 227 -3.55 -12.92 5.44
N PRO A 228 -2.30 -13.28 5.09
CA PRO A 228 -1.26 -13.54 6.09
C PRO A 228 -0.94 -12.28 6.90
N VAL A 229 -0.96 -11.12 6.25
CA VAL A 229 -0.76 -9.81 6.84
C VAL A 229 -1.82 -8.88 6.26
N LEU A 230 -2.63 -8.25 7.13
CA LEU A 230 -3.71 -7.37 6.70
C LEU A 230 -3.23 -5.94 6.46
N GLN A 231 -2.35 -5.41 7.31
CA GLN A 231 -1.73 -4.10 7.21
C GLN A 231 -0.48 -4.06 8.09
N GLY A 232 0.46 -3.16 7.80
CA GLY A 232 1.68 -2.99 8.58
C GLY A 232 2.74 -4.04 8.26
N LEU A 233 3.63 -4.28 9.23
CA LEU A 233 4.70 -5.27 9.10
C LEU A 233 4.18 -6.68 9.35
N GLY A 234 4.79 -7.63 8.66
CA GLY A 234 4.77 -9.03 9.03
C GLY A 234 6.01 -9.74 8.51
N GLU A 235 6.10 -11.03 8.81
CA GLU A 235 7.25 -11.83 8.46
C GLU A 235 6.85 -13.27 8.23
N LYS A 236 7.66 -13.96 7.44
CA LYS A 236 7.63 -15.40 7.30
C LYS A 236 9.04 -15.88 6.98
N ASP A 237 9.57 -16.78 7.80
CA ASP A 237 10.95 -17.24 7.71
C ASP A 237 11.91 -16.04 7.68
N ASN A 238 12.79 -15.94 6.69
CA ASN A 238 13.74 -14.82 6.53
C ASN A 238 13.20 -13.65 5.67
N THR A 239 11.90 -13.65 5.38
CA THR A 239 11.23 -12.66 4.52
C THR A 239 10.33 -11.75 5.33
N SER A 240 10.62 -10.46 5.33
CA SER A 240 9.73 -9.44 5.88
C SER A 240 8.78 -8.89 4.82
N ILE A 241 7.60 -8.44 5.23
CA ILE A 241 6.64 -7.76 4.35
C ILE A 241 6.11 -6.49 5.00
N PHE A 242 5.89 -5.46 4.19
CA PHE A 242 5.03 -4.33 4.56
C PHE A 242 3.78 -4.33 3.69
N VAL A 243 2.60 -4.22 4.32
CA VAL A 243 1.29 -4.12 3.65
C VAL A 243 0.67 -2.76 3.95
N SER A 244 0.50 -1.94 2.91
CA SER A 244 -0.13 -0.62 3.04
C SER A 244 -1.65 -0.72 3.15
N ARG A 245 -2.24 0.24 3.86
CA ARG A 245 -3.70 0.44 3.91
C ARG A 245 -4.27 1.10 2.66
N GLY A 246 -3.42 1.65 1.80
CA GLY A 246 -3.81 2.31 0.55
C GLY A 246 -4.43 3.70 0.72
N VAL A 247 -4.56 4.41 -0.39
CA VAL A 247 -5.05 5.81 -0.43
C VAL A 247 -6.56 5.88 -0.58
N GLY A 248 -7.11 5.17 -1.56
CA GLY A 248 -8.51 5.28 -1.99
C GLY A 248 -9.45 4.36 -1.23
N THR A 249 -10.61 4.09 -1.82
CA THR A 249 -11.59 3.14 -1.31
C THR A 249 -12.14 2.31 -2.45
N VAL A 250 -12.48 1.06 -2.17
CA VAL A 250 -13.11 0.16 -3.14
C VAL A 250 -14.54 -0.20 -2.70
N TYR A 251 -15.47 -0.30 -3.66
CA TYR A 251 -16.91 -0.62 -3.51
C TYR A 251 -17.74 0.37 -2.67
N LEU A 252 -17.35 0.61 -1.42
CA LEU A 252 -18.00 1.54 -0.51
C LEU A 252 -17.04 2.69 -0.20
N PRO A 253 -17.48 3.96 -0.32
CA PRO A 253 -16.64 5.13 -0.10
C PRO A 253 -16.45 5.43 1.41
N VAL A 254 -16.18 4.40 2.21
CA VAL A 254 -16.11 4.49 3.67
C VAL A 254 -14.92 3.71 4.17
N ARG A 255 -14.20 4.26 5.14
CA ARG A 255 -13.14 3.58 5.90
C ARG A 255 -13.47 3.63 7.38
N ILE A 256 -13.53 2.51 8.09
CA ILE A 256 -13.83 2.42 9.53
C ILE A 256 -12.63 1.81 10.26
N ASN A 257 -12.05 2.54 11.23
CA ASN A 257 -10.85 2.12 11.98
C ASN A 257 -9.65 1.73 11.09
N CYS A 258 -9.61 2.25 9.87
CA CYS A 258 -8.56 2.02 8.88
C CYS A 258 -8.38 3.28 8.03
N PRO A 259 -7.84 4.39 8.60
CA PRO A 259 -7.59 5.59 7.81
C PRO A 259 -6.68 5.28 6.61
N PRO A 260 -6.82 6.00 5.49
CA PRO A 260 -5.95 5.79 4.34
C PRO A 260 -4.56 6.34 4.62
N GLU A 261 -3.58 5.83 3.88
CA GLU A 261 -2.19 6.24 4.06
C GLU A 261 -1.42 6.29 2.75
N VAL A 262 -0.39 7.12 2.77
CA VAL A 262 0.84 6.87 2.04
C VAL A 262 1.91 6.40 3.03
N ALA A 263 2.89 5.62 2.59
CA ALA A 263 3.89 5.04 3.49
C ALA A 263 5.31 5.47 3.12
N ILE A 264 6.16 5.64 4.13
CA ILE A 264 7.61 5.74 4.00
C ILE A 264 8.21 4.49 4.63
N VAL A 265 8.68 3.59 3.79
CA VAL A 265 9.28 2.33 4.16
C VAL A 265 10.80 2.52 4.18
N THR A 266 11.39 2.52 5.37
CA THR A 266 12.83 2.67 5.56
C THR A 266 13.45 1.29 5.69
N LEU A 267 14.45 0.96 4.88
CA LEU A 267 15.14 -0.32 5.01
C LEU A 267 16.04 -0.34 6.25
N SER A 268 15.93 -1.39 7.04
CA SER A 268 16.78 -1.63 8.22
C SER A 268 17.36 -3.03 8.17
N ARG A 269 18.56 -3.22 8.72
CA ARG A 269 19.10 -4.58 8.88
C ARG A 269 18.22 -5.37 9.85
N SER A 270 17.90 -6.61 9.46
CA SER A 270 17.31 -7.55 10.42
C SER A 270 18.33 -7.87 11.51
N ALA A 271 17.90 -7.85 12.78
CA ALA A 271 18.71 -8.41 13.86
C ALA A 271 18.70 -9.93 13.65
N ASN A 272 19.85 -10.50 13.29
CA ASN A 272 19.98 -11.89 12.85
C ASN A 272 19.08 -12.88 13.62
N PRO A 273 18.33 -13.77 12.94
CA PRO A 273 18.05 -15.07 13.52
C PRO A 273 19.39 -15.82 13.54
N SER A 274 19.88 -16.08 14.74
CA SER A 274 20.94 -17.06 15.00
C SER A 274 20.60 -18.43 14.44
#